data_AF-A0A1N6U3L1-F1
#
_entry.id   AF-A0A1N6U3L1-F1
#
_cell.length_a   1.000
_cell.length_b   1.000
_cell.length_c   1.000
_cell.angle_alpha   90.00
_cell.angle_beta   90.00
_cell.angle_gamma   90.00
#
_symmetry.space_group_name_H-M   'P 1'
#
loop_
_entity.id
_entity.type
_entity.pdbx_description
1 polymer ?
#
loop_
_entity_poly.entity_id
_entity_poly.type
_entity_poly.pdbx_seq_one_letter_code
_entity_poly.pdbx_strand_id
1 'polypeptide(L)'
;MKPFFSRTHDAYLFDMDGTILDSLPVVERIWSKLAVTYGHDPLYVLSVIHGVRAIDNIRRFAPEGTDCEAVARQMFEEEMEDMDGITALPGAVDFLSSLPSDRWAIVTSAEMPLAKRRVEAAGLPLPKVIIGASDVANGKPFPDCFQLGAQRLGFSAANCLVFEDAPAGMRAGLSAGADVMLITGAHRAHVETTGPKIADYRGVAMLPADDGRLQVVRVP
;
A
#
# COMPACT_ATOMS: atom_id res chain seq x y z
N MET A 1 -27.52 0.98 6.83
CA MET A 1 -26.22 0.56 6.24
C MET A 1 -25.78 -0.71 6.96
N LYS A 2 -25.34 -1.76 6.26
CA LYS A 2 -24.84 -2.99 6.92
C LYS A 2 -23.54 -2.69 7.69
N PRO A 3 -23.32 -3.24 8.90
CA PRO A 3 -22.04 -3.17 9.60
C PRO A 3 -20.89 -3.61 8.68
N PHE A 4 -19.73 -2.94 8.73
CA PHE A 4 -18.64 -3.20 7.77
C PHE A 4 -18.24 -4.68 7.72
N PHE A 5 -18.01 -5.32 8.88
CA PHE A 5 -17.63 -6.75 8.98
C PHE A 5 -18.73 -7.72 8.54
N SER A 6 -19.89 -7.24 8.09
CA SER A 6 -20.95 -8.06 7.47
C SER A 6 -21.04 -7.87 5.95
N ARG A 7 -20.13 -7.10 5.36
CA ARG A 7 -20.01 -6.92 3.91
C ARG A 7 -19.11 -8.01 3.33
N THR A 8 -19.40 -8.36 2.08
CA THR A 8 -18.62 -9.30 1.29
C THR A 8 -18.00 -8.59 0.10
N HIS A 9 -16.87 -9.10 -0.40
CA HIS A 9 -16.08 -8.50 -1.49
C HIS A 9 -15.59 -9.56 -2.46
N ASP A 10 -15.51 -9.22 -3.74
CA ASP A 10 -15.06 -10.16 -4.77
C ASP A 10 -13.57 -10.45 -4.64
N ALA A 11 -12.76 -9.46 -4.27
CA ALA A 11 -11.32 -9.58 -4.11
C ALA A 11 -10.76 -8.50 -3.17
N TYR A 12 -9.54 -8.73 -2.70
CA TYR A 12 -8.81 -7.81 -1.82
C TYR A 12 -7.60 -7.20 -2.53
N LEU A 13 -7.44 -5.90 -2.41
CA LEU A 13 -6.32 -5.15 -2.99
C LEU A 13 -5.51 -4.56 -1.84
N PHE A 14 -4.24 -4.93 -1.73
CA PHE A 14 -3.39 -4.48 -0.63
C PHE A 14 -2.42 -3.44 -1.14
N ASP A 15 -2.40 -2.27 -0.52
CA ASP A 15 -1.15 -1.51 -0.49
C ASP A 15 -0.04 -2.33 0.21
N MET A 16 1.22 -1.92 0.00
CA MET A 16 2.37 -2.66 0.49
C MET A 16 3.02 -2.00 1.72
N ASP A 17 3.62 -0.84 1.51
CA ASP A 17 4.50 -0.15 2.46
C ASP A 17 3.68 0.49 3.58
N GLY A 18 3.79 -0.08 4.79
CA GLY A 18 3.03 0.31 5.97
C GLY A 18 1.62 -0.34 6.07
N THR A 19 1.23 -1.10 5.04
CA THR A 19 -0.05 -1.82 4.98
C THR A 19 0.09 -3.31 5.28
N ILE A 20 0.93 -4.07 4.55
CA ILE A 20 1.17 -5.51 4.81
C ILE A 20 2.55 -5.77 5.42
N LEU A 21 3.48 -4.85 5.23
CA LEU A 21 4.82 -4.85 5.79
C LEU A 21 5.17 -3.47 6.33
N ASP A 22 6.06 -3.42 7.31
CA ASP A 22 6.70 -2.18 7.75
C ASP A 22 8.01 -2.00 6.98
N SER A 23 8.05 -1.00 6.09
CA SER A 23 9.25 -0.53 5.38
C SER A 23 9.58 0.91 5.74
N LEU A 24 8.84 1.52 6.68
CA LEU A 24 8.97 2.92 7.03
C LEU A 24 10.36 3.28 7.55
N PRO A 25 11.05 2.46 8.35
CA PRO A 25 12.41 2.79 8.79
C PRO A 25 13.39 3.07 7.63
N VAL A 26 13.27 2.32 6.53
CA VAL A 26 14.10 2.50 5.33
C VAL A 26 13.67 3.75 4.56
N VAL A 27 12.36 3.86 4.29
CA VAL A 27 11.78 5.00 3.55
C VAL A 27 12.08 6.31 4.28
N GLU A 28 11.83 6.39 5.58
CA GLU A 28 12.03 7.59 6.38
C GLU A 28 13.49 8.03 6.41
N ARG A 29 14.45 7.09 6.51
CA ARG A 29 15.89 7.40 6.49
C ARG A 29 16.31 8.03 5.16
N ILE A 30 15.91 7.42 4.03
CA ILE A 30 16.30 7.88 2.69
C ILE A 30 15.62 9.21 2.36
N TRP A 31 14.32 9.33 2.63
CA TRP A 31 13.58 10.57 2.39
C TRP A 31 14.01 11.72 3.30
N SER A 32 14.39 11.45 4.55
CA SER A 32 14.92 12.50 5.45
C SER A 32 16.23 13.08 4.92
N LYS A 33 17.13 12.23 4.40
CA LYS A 33 18.38 12.66 3.78
C LYS A 33 18.11 13.53 2.55
N LEU A 34 17.17 13.13 1.69
CA LEU A 34 16.80 13.92 0.52
C LEU A 34 16.14 15.25 0.91
N ALA A 35 15.24 15.25 1.89
CA ALA A 35 14.59 16.46 2.40
C ALA A 35 15.62 17.50 2.86
N VAL A 36 16.59 17.10 3.67
CA VAL A 36 17.70 17.98 4.10
C VAL A 36 18.50 18.49 2.90
N THR A 37 18.78 17.61 1.93
CA THR A 37 19.55 17.96 0.72
C THR A 37 18.84 19.04 -0.12
N TYR A 38 17.51 19.00 -0.17
CA TYR A 38 16.68 19.97 -0.86
C TYR A 38 16.27 21.17 0.01
N GLY A 39 16.74 21.24 1.26
CA GLY A 39 16.43 22.34 2.17
C GLY A 39 15.01 22.33 2.75
N HIS A 40 14.34 21.18 2.76
CA HIS A 40 13.03 20.99 3.39
C HIS A 40 13.17 20.44 4.81
N ASP A 41 12.15 20.70 5.64
CA ASP A 41 12.00 20.02 6.93
C ASP A 41 11.66 18.53 6.70
N PRO A 42 12.49 17.58 7.17
CA PRO A 42 12.19 16.15 7.06
C PRO A 42 10.83 15.76 7.63
N LEU A 43 10.41 16.35 8.75
CA LEU A 43 9.13 16.01 9.37
C LEU A 43 7.95 16.36 8.46
N TYR A 44 8.03 17.51 7.78
CA TYR A 44 7.02 17.90 6.81
C TYR A 44 7.01 16.95 5.60
N VAL A 45 8.18 16.63 5.02
CA VAL A 45 8.28 15.74 3.86
C VAL A 45 7.70 14.36 4.21
N LEU A 46 8.15 13.74 5.32
CA LEU A 46 7.66 12.45 5.77
C LEU A 46 6.14 12.43 5.98
N SER A 47 5.55 13.53 6.45
CA SER A 47 4.10 13.60 6.68
C SER A 47 3.24 13.51 5.40
N VAL A 48 3.82 13.66 4.20
CA VAL A 48 3.05 13.75 2.95
C VAL A 48 3.53 12.84 1.81
N ILE A 49 4.65 12.13 1.96
CA ILE A 49 5.20 11.27 0.89
C ILE A 49 4.56 9.88 0.83
N HIS A 50 4.02 9.38 1.95
CA HIS A 50 3.58 8.00 2.05
C HIS A 50 2.41 7.67 1.11
N GLY A 51 2.47 6.47 0.54
CA GLY A 51 1.52 6.01 -0.46
C GLY A 51 1.66 6.66 -1.85
N VAL A 52 2.58 7.60 -2.07
CA VAL A 52 2.76 8.29 -3.36
C VAL A 52 4.04 7.81 -4.06
N ARG A 53 4.03 7.75 -5.40
CA ARG A 53 5.22 7.32 -6.18
C ARG A 53 6.41 8.22 -5.88
N ALA A 54 7.59 7.63 -5.79
CA ALA A 54 8.82 8.39 -5.51
C ALA A 54 9.01 9.54 -6.51
N ILE A 55 8.85 9.28 -7.81
CA ILE A 55 9.00 10.30 -8.85
C ILE A 55 8.03 11.48 -8.70
N ASP A 56 6.79 11.24 -8.27
CA ASP A 56 5.80 12.30 -8.07
C ASP A 56 6.16 13.18 -6.86
N ASN A 57 6.65 12.56 -5.77
CA ASN A 57 7.17 13.29 -4.62
C ASN A 57 8.47 14.04 -4.93
N ILE A 58 9.40 13.44 -5.67
CA ILE A 58 10.65 14.11 -6.09
C ILE A 58 10.30 15.36 -6.90
N ARG A 59 9.42 15.25 -7.91
CA ARG A 59 8.96 16.42 -8.70
C ARG A 59 8.31 17.50 -7.84
N ARG A 60 7.67 17.14 -6.73
CA ARG A 60 7.04 18.08 -5.79
C ARG A 60 8.05 18.84 -4.93
N PHE A 61 9.14 18.21 -4.54
CA PHE A 61 10.10 18.79 -3.57
C PHE A 61 11.42 19.24 -4.18
N ALA A 62 11.78 18.72 -5.35
CA ALA A 62 13.06 19.01 -5.97
C ALA A 62 13.16 20.49 -6.37
N PRO A 63 14.34 21.11 -6.22
CA PRO A 63 14.62 22.43 -6.76
C PRO A 63 14.40 22.48 -8.28
N GLU A 64 14.12 23.68 -8.80
CA GLU A 64 13.99 23.91 -10.23
C GLU A 64 15.25 23.46 -10.99
N GLY A 65 15.05 22.81 -12.14
CA GLY A 65 16.13 22.29 -12.97
C GLY A 65 16.70 20.94 -12.53
N THR A 66 16.19 20.33 -11.45
CA THR A 66 16.60 18.99 -11.01
C THR A 66 16.18 17.93 -12.03
N ASP A 67 17.11 17.05 -12.41
CA ASP A 67 16.80 15.81 -13.12
C ASP A 67 16.12 14.83 -12.15
N CYS A 68 14.79 14.93 -12.06
CA CYS A 68 13.99 14.13 -11.14
C CYS A 68 14.06 12.62 -11.45
N GLU A 69 14.28 12.24 -12.71
CA GLU A 69 14.40 10.83 -13.12
C GLU A 69 15.74 10.26 -12.65
N ALA A 70 16.82 11.02 -12.73
CA ALA A 70 18.11 10.62 -12.18
C ALA A 70 18.05 10.43 -10.67
N VAL A 71 17.38 11.35 -9.96
CA VAL A 71 17.16 11.24 -8.50
C VAL A 71 16.31 10.03 -8.16
N ALA A 72 15.22 9.78 -8.90
CA ALA A 72 14.37 8.62 -8.67
C ALA A 72 15.12 7.30 -8.85
N ARG A 73 15.98 7.21 -9.87
CA ARG A 73 16.87 6.05 -10.07
C ARG A 73 17.85 5.87 -8.91
N GLN A 74 18.50 6.93 -8.47
CA GLN A 74 19.42 6.87 -7.33
C GLN A 74 18.71 6.43 -6.05
N MET A 75 17.53 6.99 -5.76
CA MET A 75 16.74 6.61 -4.59
C MET A 75 16.29 5.15 -4.67
N PHE A 76 15.87 4.69 -5.84
CA PHE A 76 15.52 3.29 -6.05
C PHE A 76 16.72 2.36 -5.79
N GLU A 77 17.92 2.73 -6.23
CA GLU A 77 19.16 1.99 -5.95
C GLU A 77 19.46 1.97 -4.45
N GLU A 78 19.40 3.12 -3.76
CA GLU A 78 19.59 3.21 -2.30
C GLU A 78 18.55 2.34 -1.55
N GLU A 79 17.28 2.38 -1.95
CA GLU A 79 16.20 1.56 -1.36
C GLU A 79 16.38 0.06 -1.65
N MET A 80 16.94 -0.33 -2.80
CA MET A 80 17.21 -1.72 -3.14
C MET A 80 18.35 -2.32 -2.31
N GLU A 81 19.31 -1.52 -1.89
CA GLU A 81 20.44 -1.94 -1.06
C GLU A 81 20.07 -2.10 0.42
N ASP A 82 19.01 -1.44 0.86
CA ASP A 82 18.63 -1.32 2.26
C ASP A 82 17.31 -2.05 2.59
N MET A 83 17.42 -3.31 3.01
CA MET A 83 16.28 -4.11 3.47
C MET A 83 16.21 -4.20 5.00
N ASP A 84 17.06 -3.47 5.72
CA ASP A 84 17.18 -3.61 7.18
C ASP A 84 15.95 -3.05 7.88
N GLY A 85 15.40 -3.84 8.81
CA GLY A 85 14.17 -3.52 9.53
C GLY A 85 12.88 -3.76 8.75
N ILE A 86 12.93 -4.25 7.51
CA ILE A 86 11.70 -4.60 6.77
C ILE A 86 11.09 -5.88 7.33
N THR A 87 9.87 -5.79 7.85
CA THR A 87 9.17 -6.92 8.48
C THR A 87 7.71 -6.95 8.09
N ALA A 88 7.10 -8.14 8.06
CA ALA A 88 5.64 -8.24 7.90
C ALA A 88 4.92 -7.58 9.08
N LEU A 89 3.78 -6.93 8.82
CA LEU A 89 2.92 -6.50 9.91
C LEU A 89 2.38 -7.74 10.68
N PRO A 90 2.12 -7.61 11.99
CA PRO A 90 1.64 -8.73 12.79
C PRO A 90 0.41 -9.41 12.17
N GLY A 91 0.49 -10.73 11.96
CA GLY A 91 -0.57 -11.54 11.36
C GLY A 91 -0.68 -11.46 9.83
N ALA A 92 0.07 -10.58 9.15
CA ALA A 92 -0.07 -10.38 7.70
C ALA A 92 0.29 -11.65 6.90
N VAL A 93 1.35 -12.36 7.33
CA VAL A 93 1.79 -13.62 6.69
C VAL A 93 0.65 -14.64 6.67
N ASP A 94 0.05 -14.91 7.82
CA ASP A 94 -1.02 -15.89 7.95
C ASP A 94 -2.28 -15.44 7.21
N PHE A 95 -2.64 -14.16 7.33
CA PHE A 95 -3.81 -13.60 6.67
C PHE A 95 -3.69 -13.72 5.14
N LEU A 96 -2.59 -13.25 4.55
CA LEU A 96 -2.38 -13.32 3.10
C LEU A 96 -2.26 -14.78 2.61
N SER A 97 -1.62 -15.65 3.38
CA SER A 97 -1.49 -17.08 3.03
C SER A 97 -2.84 -17.81 3.03
N SER A 98 -3.83 -17.29 3.77
CA SER A 98 -5.19 -17.84 3.77
C SER A 98 -6.02 -17.45 2.54
N LEU A 99 -5.58 -16.45 1.76
CA LEU A 99 -6.36 -15.91 0.64
C LEU A 99 -6.25 -16.81 -0.61
N PRO A 100 -7.36 -17.05 -1.34
CA PRO A 100 -7.29 -17.72 -2.63
C PRO A 100 -6.39 -16.93 -3.60
N SER A 101 -5.46 -17.61 -4.26
CA SER A 101 -4.42 -16.98 -5.10
C SER A 101 -4.92 -16.08 -6.24
N ASP A 102 -6.20 -16.22 -6.63
CA ASP A 102 -6.89 -15.47 -7.69
C ASP A 102 -7.82 -14.39 -7.15
N ARG A 103 -7.80 -14.13 -5.83
CA ARG A 103 -8.70 -13.21 -5.14
C ARG A 103 -7.99 -12.08 -4.42
N TRP A 104 -6.68 -11.92 -4.65
CA TRP A 104 -5.95 -10.78 -4.09
C TRP A 104 -4.75 -10.35 -4.92
N ALA A 105 -4.38 -9.08 -4.75
CA ALA A 105 -3.26 -8.45 -5.41
C ALA A 105 -2.53 -7.48 -4.47
N ILE A 106 -1.25 -7.26 -4.75
CA ILE A 106 -0.51 -6.11 -4.21
C ILE A 106 -0.63 -4.94 -5.20
N VAL A 107 -0.91 -3.73 -4.70
CA VAL A 107 -1.07 -2.50 -5.46
C VAL A 107 -0.29 -1.39 -4.76
N THR A 108 0.94 -1.15 -5.21
CA THR A 108 1.92 -0.28 -4.54
C THR A 108 2.38 0.88 -5.43
N SER A 109 2.83 1.95 -4.79
CA SER A 109 3.53 3.08 -5.40
C SER A 109 5.04 2.83 -5.58
N ALA A 110 5.54 1.65 -5.22
CA ALA A 110 6.91 1.21 -5.45
C ALA A 110 7.09 0.60 -6.86
N GLU A 111 8.32 0.64 -7.37
CA GLU A 111 8.68 -0.09 -8.59
C GLU A 111 8.66 -1.61 -8.37
N MET A 112 8.28 -2.35 -9.41
CA MET A 112 8.07 -3.81 -9.33
C MET A 112 9.26 -4.59 -8.72
N PRO A 113 10.54 -4.32 -9.06
CA PRO A 113 11.66 -5.06 -8.48
C PRO A 113 11.80 -4.80 -6.97
N LEU A 114 11.60 -3.56 -6.53
CA LEU A 114 11.65 -3.19 -5.12
C LEU A 114 10.50 -3.80 -4.35
N ALA A 115 9.28 -3.76 -4.91
CA ALA A 115 8.12 -4.38 -4.29
C ALA A 115 8.34 -5.87 -4.00
N LYS A 116 8.83 -6.63 -4.99
CA LYS A 116 9.15 -8.05 -4.82
C LYS A 116 10.21 -8.28 -3.74
N ARG A 117 11.27 -7.46 -3.75
CA ARG A 117 12.37 -7.58 -2.78
C ARG A 117 11.90 -7.30 -1.35
N ARG A 118 11.04 -6.30 -1.13
CA ARG A 118 10.45 -6.00 0.18
C ARG A 118 9.54 -7.11 0.67
N VAL A 119 8.68 -7.64 -0.20
CA VAL A 119 7.79 -8.78 0.11
C VAL A 119 8.60 -10.00 0.52
N GLU A 120 9.68 -10.31 -0.21
CA GLU A 120 10.59 -11.41 0.12
C GLU A 120 11.32 -11.18 1.45
N ALA A 121 11.87 -9.99 1.67
CA ALA A 121 12.55 -9.63 2.93
C ALA A 121 11.60 -9.74 4.15
N ALA A 122 10.33 -9.35 3.98
CA ALA A 122 9.30 -9.47 5.00
C ALA A 122 8.80 -10.92 5.23
N GLY A 123 9.20 -11.88 4.40
CA GLY A 123 8.71 -13.27 4.46
C GLY A 123 7.24 -13.44 4.07
N LEU A 124 6.71 -12.52 3.25
CA LEU A 124 5.31 -12.54 2.81
C LEU A 124 5.13 -13.38 1.54
N PRO A 125 3.95 -14.00 1.34
CA PRO A 125 3.65 -14.67 0.07
C PRO A 125 3.56 -13.67 -1.08
N LEU A 126 4.02 -14.05 -2.27
CA LEU A 126 3.83 -13.27 -3.49
C LEU A 126 2.47 -13.60 -4.14
N PRO A 127 1.61 -12.61 -4.43
CA PRO A 127 0.38 -12.84 -5.19
C PRO A 127 0.70 -13.08 -6.68
N LYS A 128 -0.29 -13.62 -7.41
CA LYS A 128 -0.22 -13.72 -8.88
C LYS A 128 -0.24 -12.36 -9.56
N VAL A 129 -0.86 -11.36 -8.92
CA VAL A 129 -1.02 -10.01 -9.46
C VAL A 129 -0.34 -9.00 -8.54
N ILE A 130 0.61 -8.26 -9.10
CA ILE A 130 1.22 -7.09 -8.49
C ILE A 130 1.05 -5.94 -9.48
N ILE A 131 0.64 -4.78 -8.98
CA ILE A 131 0.62 -3.50 -9.68
C ILE A 131 1.66 -2.60 -9.02
N GLY A 132 2.68 -2.18 -9.78
CA GLY A 132 3.70 -1.25 -9.34
C GLY A 132 3.50 0.16 -9.90
N ALA A 133 4.41 1.07 -9.53
CA ALA A 133 4.39 2.48 -9.90
C ALA A 133 4.29 2.74 -11.42
N SER A 134 5.05 1.97 -12.20
CA SER A 134 5.14 2.10 -13.66
C SER A 134 4.00 1.41 -14.43
N ASP A 135 3.13 0.63 -13.75
CA ASP A 135 1.99 -0.04 -14.40
C ASP A 135 0.85 0.94 -14.74
N VAL A 136 0.87 2.15 -14.20
CA VAL A 136 -0.20 3.15 -14.35
C VAL A 136 0.34 4.52 -14.75
N ALA A 137 -0.46 5.25 -15.52
CA ALA A 137 -0.14 6.62 -15.89
C ALA A 137 -0.17 7.55 -14.66
N ASN A 138 -1.26 7.48 -13.89
CA ASN A 138 -1.45 8.32 -12.70
C ASN A 138 -1.31 7.48 -11.43
N GLY A 139 -0.37 7.84 -10.56
CA GLY A 139 -0.20 7.21 -9.24
C GLY A 139 -1.26 7.64 -8.24
N LYS A 140 -1.24 7.07 -7.03
CA LYS A 140 -2.09 7.53 -5.91
C LYS A 140 -1.86 9.05 -5.70
N PRO A 141 -2.93 9.87 -5.54
CA PRO A 141 -4.28 9.50 -5.12
C PRO A 141 -5.27 9.21 -6.26
N PHE A 142 -4.82 9.09 -7.51
CA PHE A 142 -5.69 8.67 -8.60
C PHE A 142 -6.04 7.17 -8.49
N PRO A 143 -7.23 6.75 -8.96
CA PRO A 143 -7.74 5.40 -8.73
C PRO A 143 -7.11 4.32 -9.61
N ASP A 144 -6.32 4.72 -10.62
CA ASP A 144 -5.82 3.88 -11.71
C ASP A 144 -5.21 2.55 -11.22
N CYS A 145 -4.41 2.60 -10.14
CA CYS A 145 -3.72 1.41 -9.63
C CYS A 145 -4.68 0.36 -9.06
N PHE A 146 -5.72 0.78 -8.34
CA PHE A 146 -6.71 -0.14 -7.76
C PHE A 146 -7.70 -0.62 -8.82
N GLN A 147 -8.07 0.23 -9.78
CA GLN A 147 -8.87 -0.19 -10.94
C GLN A 147 -8.15 -1.25 -11.76
N LEU A 148 -6.86 -1.04 -12.05
CA LEU A 148 -6.04 -2.01 -12.77
C LEU A 148 -5.84 -3.30 -11.97
N GLY A 149 -5.62 -3.21 -10.65
CA GLY A 149 -5.50 -4.38 -9.77
C GLY A 149 -6.75 -5.25 -9.78
N ALA A 150 -7.93 -4.65 -9.59
CA ALA A 150 -9.21 -5.35 -9.69
C ALA A 150 -9.42 -5.96 -11.08
N GLN A 151 -9.14 -5.20 -12.14
CA GLN A 151 -9.26 -5.66 -13.52
C GLN A 151 -8.38 -6.88 -13.81
N ARG A 152 -7.12 -6.89 -13.35
CA ARG A 152 -6.20 -8.03 -13.54
C ARG A 152 -6.65 -9.29 -12.77
N LEU A 153 -7.44 -9.13 -11.71
CA LEU A 153 -8.09 -10.23 -11.00
C LEU A 153 -9.44 -10.64 -11.63
N GLY A 154 -9.94 -9.90 -12.63
CA GLY A 154 -11.21 -10.16 -13.30
C GLY A 154 -12.44 -9.56 -12.61
N PHE A 155 -12.25 -8.54 -11.76
CA PHE A 155 -13.32 -7.92 -10.96
C PHE A 155 -13.47 -6.43 -11.21
N SER A 156 -14.62 -5.89 -10.79
CA SER A 156 -14.82 -4.45 -10.65
C SER A 156 -14.26 -3.97 -9.32
N ALA A 157 -13.51 -2.86 -9.32
CA ALA A 157 -12.99 -2.25 -8.10
C ALA A 157 -14.11 -1.91 -7.09
N ALA A 158 -15.32 -1.60 -7.58
CA ALA A 158 -16.49 -1.33 -6.74
C ALA A 158 -16.93 -2.51 -5.86
N ASN A 159 -16.51 -3.73 -6.22
CA ASN A 159 -16.78 -4.94 -5.45
C ASN A 159 -15.58 -5.40 -4.61
N CYS A 160 -14.47 -4.67 -4.64
CA CYS A 160 -13.25 -5.01 -3.92
C CYS A 160 -13.16 -4.29 -2.57
N LEU A 161 -12.31 -4.83 -1.70
CA LEU A 161 -11.85 -4.16 -0.49
C LEU A 161 -10.38 -3.79 -0.64
N VAL A 162 -10.07 -2.50 -0.51
CA VAL A 162 -8.70 -2.00 -0.45
C VAL A 162 -8.23 -1.98 1.01
N PHE A 163 -7.03 -2.47 1.27
CA PHE A 163 -6.31 -2.27 2.53
C PHE A 163 -5.23 -1.22 2.30
N GLU A 164 -5.24 -0.18 3.13
CA GLU A 164 -4.41 1.01 2.93
C GLU A 164 -4.11 1.68 4.26
N ASP A 165 -3.00 2.41 4.35
CA ASP A 165 -2.54 3.10 5.55
C ASP A 165 -2.35 4.61 5.32
N ALA A 166 -2.24 5.06 4.07
CA ALA A 166 -1.91 6.43 3.72
C ALA A 166 -3.12 7.21 3.17
N PRO A 167 -3.23 8.53 3.46
CA PRO A 167 -4.31 9.36 2.92
C PRO A 167 -4.42 9.37 1.38
N ALA A 168 -3.28 9.30 0.67
CA ALA A 168 -3.27 9.27 -0.78
C ALA A 168 -3.91 7.97 -1.31
N GLY A 169 -3.55 6.84 -0.72
CA GLY A 169 -4.07 5.55 -1.09
C GLY A 169 -5.53 5.34 -0.70
N MET A 170 -5.93 5.78 0.48
CA MET A 170 -7.34 5.85 0.90
C MET A 170 -8.19 6.60 -0.15
N ARG A 171 -7.73 7.77 -0.61
CA ARG A 171 -8.42 8.54 -1.66
C ARG A 171 -8.46 7.79 -2.99
N ALA A 172 -7.38 7.13 -3.39
CA ALA A 172 -7.34 6.33 -4.60
C ALA A 172 -8.34 5.15 -4.55
N GLY A 173 -8.37 4.40 -3.44
CA GLY A 173 -9.29 3.28 -3.24
C GLY A 173 -10.76 3.71 -3.29
N LEU A 174 -11.11 4.79 -2.56
CA LEU A 174 -12.46 5.35 -2.58
C LEU A 174 -12.84 5.89 -3.96
N SER A 175 -11.92 6.56 -4.66
CA SER A 175 -12.17 7.08 -6.01
C SER A 175 -12.30 5.97 -7.06
N ALA A 176 -11.72 4.79 -6.79
CA ALA A 176 -11.92 3.60 -7.61
C ALA A 176 -13.31 2.96 -7.40
N GLY A 177 -14.07 3.44 -6.41
CA GLY A 177 -15.37 2.90 -6.00
C GLY A 177 -15.29 1.77 -4.98
N ALA A 178 -14.09 1.39 -4.53
CA ALA A 178 -13.89 0.30 -3.58
C ALA A 178 -14.29 0.69 -2.15
N ASP A 179 -14.62 -0.30 -1.34
CA ASP A 179 -14.55 -0.14 0.11
C ASP A 179 -13.07 -0.06 0.53
N VAL A 180 -12.77 0.67 1.61
CA VAL A 180 -11.39 0.79 2.12
C VAL A 180 -11.32 0.49 3.61
N MET A 181 -10.39 -0.40 3.98
CA MET A 181 -9.96 -0.71 5.35
C MET A 181 -8.68 0.05 5.66
N LEU A 182 -8.72 0.92 6.66
CA LEU A 182 -7.52 1.60 7.14
C LEU A 182 -6.68 0.66 8.02
N ILE A 183 -5.39 0.54 7.70
CA ILE A 183 -4.35 -0.06 8.53
C ILE A 183 -3.66 1.05 9.32
N THR A 184 -3.47 0.86 10.63
CA THR A 184 -2.86 1.88 11.50
C THR A 184 -1.59 1.42 12.22
N GLY A 185 -1.09 0.23 11.91
CA GLY A 185 -0.03 -0.43 12.68
C GLY A 185 1.38 0.07 12.39
N ALA A 186 1.66 0.49 11.15
CA ALA A 186 2.97 1.00 10.76
C ALA A 186 3.08 2.51 10.96
N HIS A 187 2.05 3.27 10.56
CA HIS A 187 2.11 4.72 10.57
C HIS A 187 1.81 5.36 11.93
N ARG A 188 2.61 6.38 12.27
CA ARG A 188 2.35 7.30 13.38
C ARG A 188 1.44 8.46 13.00
N ALA A 189 1.26 8.70 11.70
CA ALA A 189 0.40 9.78 11.22
C ALA A 189 -1.08 9.43 11.49
N HIS A 190 -1.77 10.29 12.21
CA HIS A 190 -3.21 10.15 12.41
C HIS A 190 -3.96 10.37 11.10
N VAL A 191 -4.49 9.30 10.52
CA VAL A 191 -5.48 9.38 9.45
C VAL A 191 -6.87 9.40 10.10
N GLU A 192 -7.52 10.56 10.06
CA GLU A 192 -8.92 10.64 10.47
C GLU A 192 -9.81 9.93 9.46
N THR A 193 -10.54 8.92 9.92
CA THR A 193 -11.54 8.22 9.13
C THR A 193 -12.70 7.79 10.00
N THR A 194 -13.91 7.87 9.45
CA THR A 194 -15.12 7.24 10.00
C THR A 194 -15.31 5.82 9.46
N GLY A 195 -14.45 5.38 8.54
CA GLY A 195 -14.44 4.07 7.94
C GLY A 195 -13.89 2.97 8.87
N PRO A 196 -13.94 1.71 8.42
CA PRO A 196 -13.38 0.59 9.16
C PRO A 196 -11.86 0.73 9.30
N LYS A 197 -11.33 0.30 10.45
CA LYS A 197 -9.90 0.28 10.72
C LYS A 197 -9.48 -0.93 11.54
N ILE A 198 -8.27 -1.40 11.28
CA ILE A 198 -7.56 -2.41 12.05
C ILE A 198 -6.13 -1.91 12.29
N ALA A 199 -5.54 -2.29 13.43
CA ALA A 199 -4.14 -1.95 13.69
C ALA A 199 -3.23 -2.80 12.81
N ASP A 200 -3.50 -4.09 12.76
CA ASP A 200 -2.79 -5.08 11.97
C ASP A 200 -3.73 -6.26 11.70
N TYR A 201 -3.19 -7.38 11.25
CA TYR A 201 -3.97 -8.55 10.84
C TYR A 201 -4.24 -9.54 11.99
N ARG A 202 -3.80 -9.25 13.22
CA ARG A 202 -4.19 -10.03 14.40
C ARG A 202 -5.65 -9.77 14.74
N GLY A 203 -6.36 -10.83 15.13
CA GLY A 203 -7.78 -10.72 15.49
C GLY A 203 -8.71 -10.45 14.29
N VAL A 204 -8.22 -10.66 13.06
CA VAL A 204 -9.06 -10.73 11.85
C VAL A 204 -8.74 -11.97 11.03
N ALA A 205 -9.75 -12.46 10.31
CA ALA A 205 -9.60 -13.56 9.37
C ALA A 205 -10.43 -13.31 8.10
N MET A 206 -10.07 -13.98 7.02
CA MET A 206 -10.91 -14.08 5.82
C MET A 206 -11.73 -15.37 5.92
N LEU A 207 -13.05 -15.26 5.71
CA LEU A 207 -13.95 -16.40 5.53
C LEU A 207 -14.62 -16.32 4.16
N PRO A 208 -14.84 -17.47 3.48
CA PRO A 208 -15.74 -17.51 2.33
C PRO A 208 -17.17 -17.26 2.78
N ALA A 209 -17.89 -16.41 2.07
CA ALA A 209 -19.32 -16.17 2.28
C ALA A 209 -20.17 -17.06 1.36
N ASP A 210 -21.44 -17.23 1.71
CA ASP A 210 -22.40 -18.09 0.98
C ASP A 210 -22.62 -17.64 -0.48
N ASP A 211 -22.36 -16.36 -0.79
CA ASP A 211 -22.45 -15.78 -2.13
C ASP A 211 -21.19 -16.01 -2.98
N GLY A 212 -20.22 -16.78 -2.48
CA GLY A 212 -18.94 -17.08 -3.15
C GLY A 212 -17.92 -15.94 -3.07
N ARG A 213 -18.22 -14.88 -2.33
CA ARG A 213 -17.33 -13.73 -2.10
C ARG A 213 -16.55 -13.92 -0.79
N LEU A 214 -15.63 -13.01 -0.52
CA LEU A 214 -14.81 -13.02 0.69
C LEU A 214 -15.40 -12.09 1.74
N GLN A 215 -15.29 -12.46 3.01
CA GLN A 215 -15.67 -11.63 4.14
C GLN A 215 -14.52 -11.50 5.14
N VAL A 216 -14.22 -10.27 5.55
CA VAL A 216 -13.34 -10.04 6.71
C VAL A 216 -14.17 -10.13 7.98
N VAL A 217 -13.74 -10.97 8.91
CA VAL A 217 -14.37 -11.13 10.22
C VAL A 217 -13.39 -10.86 11.35
N ARG A 218 -13.91 -10.50 12.53
CA ARG A 218 -13.12 -10.45 13.76
C ARG A 218 -12.99 -11.86 14.34
N VAL A 219 -11.79 -12.21 14.78
CA VAL A 219 -11.52 -13.45 15.53
C VAL A 219 -10.96 -13.10 16.91
N PRO A 220 -11.18 -13.96 17.93
CA PRO A 220 -10.66 -13.75 19.28
C PRO A 220 -9.14 -13.61 19.34
#